data_AF-A0A2R4SV19-F1
#
_entry.id   AF-A0A2R4SV19-F1
#
_cell.length_a   1.000
_cell.length_b   1.000
_cell.length_c   1.000
_cell.angle_alpha   90.00
_cell.angle_beta   90.00
_cell.angle_gamma   90.00
#
_symmetry.space_group_name_H-M   'P 1'
#
loop_
_entity.id
_entity.type
_entity.pdbx_description
1 polymer ?
#
loop_
_entity_poly.entity_id
_entity_poly.type
_entity_poly.pdbx_seq_one_letter_code
_entity_poly.pdbx_strand_id
1 'polypeptide(L)'
;MPRLVLVSFLFLAIFSVFIGGFAKSKCPRNEIFTRCHAACQPSCARLARKPFCIKICKPGCICTSGYLRNKNNVCVPRSRCFSGRLL
;
A
#
# COMPACT_ATOMS: atom_id res chain seq x y z
N MET A 1 19.63 34.02 -30.49
CA MET A 1 20.16 32.77 -29.89
C MET A 1 20.00 32.65 -28.37
N PRO A 2 20.22 33.67 -27.50
CA PRO A 2 20.17 33.45 -26.04
C PRO A 2 18.77 33.12 -25.51
N ARG A 3 17.72 33.65 -26.15
CA ARG A 3 16.32 33.38 -25.73
C ARG A 3 15.89 31.93 -25.97
N LEU A 4 16.33 31.31 -27.08
CA LEU A 4 16.06 29.89 -27.35
C LEU A 4 16.83 28.98 -26.39
N VAL A 5 18.09 29.34 -26.09
CA VAL A 5 18.92 28.64 -25.10
C VAL A 5 18.25 28.71 -23.72
N LEU A 6 17.80 29.90 -23.28
CA LEU A 6 17.09 30.05 -22.00
C LEU A 6 15.81 29.20 -21.93
N VAL A 7 14.99 29.20 -22.98
CA VAL A 7 13.75 28.40 -23.02
C VAL A 7 14.07 26.90 -22.97
N SER A 8 15.11 26.44 -23.68
CA SER A 8 15.55 25.05 -23.63
C SER A 8 16.03 24.65 -22.23
N PHE A 9 16.85 25.48 -21.56
CA PHE A 9 17.27 25.25 -20.18
C PHE A 9 16.10 25.18 -19.21
N LEU A 10 15.10 26.06 -19.35
CA LEU A 10 13.89 26.03 -18.52
C LEU A 10 13.05 24.77 -18.77
N PHE A 11 12.89 24.37 -20.03
CA PHE A 11 12.14 23.16 -20.38
C PHE A 11 12.84 21.90 -19.84
N LEU A 12 14.16 21.81 -19.95
CA LEU A 12 14.96 20.74 -19.36
C LEU A 12 14.85 20.72 -17.84
N ALA A 13 14.97 21.88 -17.17
CA ALA A 13 14.84 21.96 -15.72
C ALA A 13 13.46 21.49 -15.24
N ILE A 14 12.39 21.97 -15.90
CA ILE A 14 11.02 21.55 -15.61
C ILE A 14 10.85 20.04 -15.86
N PHE A 15 11.32 19.53 -17.00
CA PHE A 15 11.28 18.12 -17.34
C PHE A 15 12.04 17.27 -16.31
N SER A 16 13.22 17.70 -15.87
CA SER A 16 14.00 17.02 -14.81
C SER A 16 13.24 16.96 -13.48
N VAL A 17 12.50 18.01 -13.10
CA VAL A 17 11.65 17.99 -11.90
C VAL A 17 10.50 17.00 -12.05
N PHE A 18 9.89 16.90 -13.24
CA PHE A 18 8.81 15.93 -13.50
C PHE A 18 9.30 14.47 -13.62
N ILE A 19 10.52 14.24 -14.14
CA ILE A 19 11.15 12.90 -14.22
C ILE A 19 11.61 12.39 -12.86
N GLY A 20 11.73 13.26 -11.85
CA GLY A 20 11.97 12.95 -10.44
C GLY A 20 10.89 12.11 -9.74
N GLY A 21 10.12 11.32 -10.52
CA GLY A 21 9.52 10.05 -10.17
C GLY A 21 9.09 9.92 -8.72
N PHE A 22 7.81 10.16 -8.46
CA PHE A 22 7.16 9.80 -7.21
C PHE A 22 7.64 8.41 -6.74
N ALA A 23 8.40 8.37 -5.64
CA ALA A 23 8.82 7.12 -5.04
C ALA A 23 7.55 6.34 -4.64
N LYS A 24 7.15 5.37 -5.46
CA LYS A 24 6.03 4.48 -5.13
C LYS A 24 6.47 3.64 -3.93
N SER A 25 5.77 3.77 -2.82
CA SER A 25 5.95 2.87 -1.69
C SER A 25 5.75 1.42 -2.16
N LYS A 26 6.61 0.50 -1.71
CA LYS A 26 6.53 -0.93 -2.09
C LYS A 26 5.18 -1.56 -1.73
N CYS A 27 4.50 -1.00 -0.72
CA CYS A 27 3.19 -1.42 -0.28
C CYS A 27 2.18 -0.27 -0.34
N PRO A 28 0.88 -0.60 -0.48
CA PRO A 28 -0.20 0.36 -0.33
C PRO A 28 -0.22 1.02 1.06
N ARG A 29 -1.08 2.02 1.21
CA ARG A 29 -1.30 2.70 2.49
C ARG A 29 -1.73 1.71 3.58
N ASN A 30 -1.18 1.88 4.79
CA ASN A 30 -1.43 1.04 5.97
C ASN A 30 -0.97 -0.42 5.81
N GLU A 31 0.01 -0.65 4.94
CA GLU A 31 0.66 -1.95 4.77
C GLU A 31 2.16 -1.85 5.00
N ILE A 32 2.74 -2.91 5.53
CA ILE A 32 4.18 -3.06 5.71
C ILE A 32 4.65 -4.28 4.92
N PHE A 33 5.75 -4.13 4.19
CA PHE A 33 6.39 -5.25 3.52
C PHE A 33 7.08 -6.13 4.57
N THR A 34 6.74 -7.41 4.57
CA THR A 34 7.44 -8.42 5.36
C THR A 34 7.98 -9.50 4.44
N ARG A 35 9.16 -10.01 4.79
CA ARG A 35 9.75 -11.17 4.11
C ARG A 35 9.00 -12.47 4.45
N CYS A 36 8.29 -12.47 5.56
CA CYS A 36 7.65 -13.66 6.10
C CYS A 36 6.33 -13.31 6.78
N HIS A 37 5.22 -13.76 6.19
CA HIS A 37 3.93 -13.82 6.87
C HIS A 37 3.22 -15.14 6.58
N ALA A 38 2.35 -15.56 7.49
CA ALA A 38 1.47 -16.71 7.28
C ALA A 38 0.51 -16.45 6.10
N ALA A 39 0.12 -17.49 5.37
CA ALA A 39 -0.74 -17.36 4.19
C ALA A 39 -2.10 -16.66 4.49
N CYS A 40 -2.59 -16.78 5.72
CA CYS A 40 -3.84 -16.18 6.17
C CYS A 40 -3.56 -14.89 6.90
N GLN A 41 -3.90 -13.76 6.28
CA GLN A 41 -3.92 -12.47 6.93
C GLN A 41 -5.26 -12.24 7.62
N PRO A 42 -5.27 -11.55 8.77
CA PRO A 42 -6.52 -11.20 9.45
C PRO A 42 -7.32 -10.19 8.60
N SER A 43 -8.62 -10.43 8.47
CA SER A 43 -9.52 -9.63 7.63
C SER A 43 -10.83 -9.32 8.35
N CYS A 44 -11.53 -8.26 7.92
CA CYS A 44 -12.81 -7.89 8.52
C CYS A 44 -13.84 -9.03 8.43
N ALA A 45 -13.81 -9.83 7.36
CA ALA A 45 -14.73 -10.95 7.16
C ALA A 45 -14.52 -12.12 8.13
N ARG A 46 -13.35 -12.21 8.78
CA ARG A 46 -12.97 -13.36 9.63
C ARG A 46 -12.63 -12.97 11.05
N LEU A 47 -13.18 -11.85 11.54
CA LEU A 47 -12.81 -11.34 12.86
C LEU A 47 -13.16 -12.29 14.02
N ALA A 48 -14.18 -13.13 13.85
CA ALA A 48 -14.64 -14.10 14.85
C ALA A 48 -13.99 -15.49 14.74
N ARG A 49 -13.32 -15.82 13.63
CA ARG A 49 -12.75 -17.16 13.41
C ARG A 49 -11.31 -17.05 12.97
N LYS A 50 -10.39 -17.60 13.78
CA LYS A 50 -9.00 -17.85 13.36
C LYS A 50 -9.00 -19.16 12.56
N PRO A 51 -8.96 -19.13 11.21
CA PRO A 51 -8.92 -20.36 10.45
C PRO A 51 -7.63 -21.13 10.78
N PHE A 52 -7.65 -22.44 10.56
CA PHE A 52 -6.39 -23.19 10.48
C PHE A 52 -5.53 -22.52 9.42
N CYS A 53 -4.35 -22.05 9.83
CA CYS A 53 -3.43 -21.38 8.93
C CYS A 53 -2.09 -22.06 8.99
N ILE A 54 -1.67 -22.57 7.84
CA ILE A 54 -0.32 -23.07 7.64
C ILE A 54 0.67 -21.91 7.82
N LYS A 55 1.66 -22.11 8.68
CA LYS A 55 2.76 -21.16 8.91
C LYS A 55 3.79 -21.28 7.80
N ILE A 56 3.37 -21.08 6.56
CA ILE A 56 4.28 -20.94 5.43
C ILE A 56 4.74 -19.49 5.36
N CYS A 57 6.04 -19.30 5.17
CA CYS A 57 6.65 -18.00 4.96
C CYS A 57 6.34 -17.50 3.55
N LYS A 58 5.44 -16.52 3.41
CA LYS A 58 5.24 -15.79 2.15
C LYS A 58 5.76 -14.36 2.27
N PRO A 59 6.63 -13.88 1.37
CA PRO A 59 6.98 -12.47 1.28
C PRO A 59 5.82 -11.66 0.68
N GLY A 60 5.56 -10.48 1.23
CA GLY A 60 4.48 -9.62 0.74
C GLY A 60 4.09 -8.50 1.72
N CYS A 61 3.10 -7.71 1.32
CA CYS A 61 2.54 -6.65 2.13
C CYS A 61 1.44 -7.20 3.06
N ILE A 62 1.57 -6.88 4.35
CA ILE A 62 0.57 -7.19 5.39
C ILE A 62 -0.02 -5.88 5.92
N CYS A 63 -1.27 -5.92 6.39
CA CYS A 63 -1.82 -4.78 7.14
C CYS A 63 -0.96 -4.49 8.37
N THR A 64 -0.72 -3.22 8.65
CA THR A 64 -0.06 -2.79 9.89
C THR A 64 -0.85 -3.22 11.13
N SER A 65 -0.19 -3.28 12.29
CA SER A 65 -0.87 -3.66 13.54
C SER A 65 -2.12 -2.81 13.79
N GLY A 66 -3.22 -3.44 14.20
CA GLY A 66 -4.52 -2.78 14.41
C GLY A 66 -5.36 -2.57 13.13
N TYR A 67 -4.83 -2.91 11.96
CA TYR A 67 -5.55 -2.86 10.68
C TYR A 67 -5.92 -4.25 10.18
N LEU A 68 -7.03 -4.32 9.45
CA LEU A 68 -7.55 -5.54 8.85
C LEU A 68 -7.90 -5.30 7.40
N ARG A 69 -7.70 -6.31 6.56
CA ARG A 69 -8.04 -6.23 5.14
C ARG A 69 -9.55 -6.34 4.96
N ASN A 70 -10.18 -5.39 4.27
CA ASN A 70 -11.59 -5.43 3.92
C ASN A 70 -11.82 -6.23 2.62
N LYS A 71 -13.08 -6.30 2.15
CA LYS A 71 -13.45 -7.02 0.91
C LYS A 71 -12.82 -6.41 -0.35
N ASN A 72 -12.50 -5.12 -0.32
CA ASN A 72 -11.83 -4.39 -1.40
C ASN A 72 -10.29 -4.51 -1.34
N ASN A 73 -9.77 -5.44 -0.54
CA ASN A 73 -8.33 -5.65 -0.30
C ASN A 73 -7.58 -4.44 0.33
N VAL A 74 -8.30 -3.50 0.94
CA VAL A 74 -7.71 -2.33 1.62
C VAL A 74 -7.55 -2.58 3.11
N CYS A 75 -6.41 -2.22 3.68
CA CYS A 75 -6.18 -2.26 5.12
C CYS A 75 -6.85 -1.06 5.81
N VAL A 76 -7.90 -1.35 6.57
CA VAL A 76 -8.68 -0.37 7.34
C VAL A 76 -8.49 -0.60 8.84
N PRO A 77 -8.62 0.44 9.70
CA PRO A 77 -8.59 0.24 11.15
C PRO A 77 -9.63 -0.79 11.57
N ARG A 78 -9.31 -1.64 12.56
CA ARG A 78 -10.22 -2.68 13.07
C ARG A 78 -11.59 -2.13 13.48
N SER A 79 -11.65 -0.90 14.01
CA SER A 79 -12.89 -0.20 14.36
C SER A 79 -13.83 -0.01 13.16
N ARG A 80 -13.28 0.16 11.94
CA ARG A 80 -14.08 0.29 10.71
C ARG A 80 -14.64 -1.03 10.18
N CYS A 81 -14.22 -2.18 10.71
CA CYS A 81 -14.84 -3.46 10.34
C CYS A 81 -16.21 -3.66 11.01
N PHE A 82 -16.47 -3.03 12.16
CA PHE A 82 -17.68 -3.23 12.95
C PHE A 82 -18.82 -2.26 12.61
N SER A 83 -18.51 -1.14 11.94
CA SER A 83 -19.46 -0.05 11.71
C SER A 83 -20.49 -0.32 10.59
N GLY A 84 -20.88 -1.59 10.42
CA GLY A 84 -21.87 -2.04 9.44
C GLY A 84 -21.23 -2.45 8.12
N ARG A 85 -21.27 -3.76 7.85
CA ARG A 85 -21.39 -4.45 6.54
C ARG A 85 -21.14 -3.62 5.25
N LEU A 86 -20.02 -2.89 5.16
CA LEU A 86 -19.59 -2.19 3.95
C LEU A 86 -19.07 -3.22 2.94
N LEU A 87 -20.05 -3.74 2.21
CA LEU A 87 -20.14 -4.13 0.79
C LEU A 87 -18.88 -4.03 -0.06
#